data_AF-A0A7C5GSQ6-F1
#
_entry.id   AF-A0A7C5GSQ6-F1
#
_cell.length_a   1.000
_cell.length_b   1.000
_cell.length_c   1.000
_cell.angle_alpha   90.00
_cell.angle_beta   90.00
_cell.angle_gamma   90.00
#
_symmetry.space_group_name_H-M   'P 1'
#
loop_
_entity.id
_entity.type
_entity.pdbx_description
1 polymer ?
#
loop_
_entity_poly.entity_id
_entity_poly.type
_entity_poly.pdbx_seq_one_letter_code
_entity_poly.pdbx_strand_id
1 'polypeptide(L)'
;RHHTSAVEVDEETFFYSRETGGTVVSSALRLMNEIIEERYPANQWNIYGAQASDGDNWQGDIEKCHKIMSQQLLPLVQYFTYIEIGGREVQSLWRLYEGLQRDFNGSFAISQVTDNSEIYPVFRKLFQRKEKTA
;
A
#
# COMPACT_ATOMS: atom_id res chain seq x y z
N ARG A 1 -23.32 2.31 -7.72
CA ARG A 1 -23.14 2.44 -6.26
C ARG A 1 -21.64 2.36 -6.04
N HIS A 2 -20.95 3.47 -5.77
CA HIS A 2 -19.50 3.45 -5.59
C HIS A 2 -19.21 2.88 -4.19
N HIS A 3 -18.40 1.83 -4.09
CA HIS A 3 -18.01 1.27 -2.80
C HIS A 3 -16.99 2.19 -2.15
N THR A 4 -17.41 2.87 -1.10
CA THR A 4 -16.58 3.76 -0.28
C THR A 4 -15.89 3.01 0.86
N SER A 5 -16.11 1.70 0.98
CA SER A 5 -15.66 0.85 2.09
C SER A 5 -14.89 -0.36 1.57
N ALA A 6 -13.67 -0.54 2.05
CA ALA A 6 -12.86 -1.72 1.77
C ALA A 6 -13.42 -2.96 2.48
N VAL A 7 -13.13 -4.12 1.90
CA VAL A 7 -13.49 -5.45 2.43
C VAL A 7 -12.33 -6.41 2.25
N GLU A 8 -12.18 -7.36 3.17
CA GLU A 8 -11.28 -8.51 3.00
C GLU A 8 -11.98 -9.51 2.09
N VAL A 9 -11.27 -10.02 1.09
CA VAL A 9 -11.83 -10.89 0.05
C VAL A 9 -10.95 -12.13 -0.13
N ASP A 10 -11.58 -13.21 -0.59
CA ASP A 10 -10.88 -14.42 -1.02
C ASP A 10 -10.33 -14.27 -2.45
N GLU A 11 -9.61 -15.30 -2.90
CA GLU A 11 -8.97 -15.33 -4.22
C GLU A 11 -10.00 -15.23 -5.37
N GLU A 12 -11.11 -15.95 -5.28
CA GLU A 12 -12.15 -15.94 -6.31
C GLU A 12 -12.74 -14.53 -6.46
N THR A 13 -13.10 -13.91 -5.34
CA THR A 13 -13.63 -12.55 -5.32
C THR A 13 -12.59 -11.54 -5.82
N PHE A 14 -11.32 -11.69 -5.41
CA PHE A 14 -10.23 -10.82 -5.86
C PHE A 14 -10.04 -10.82 -7.38
N PHE A 15 -10.11 -11.99 -8.03
CA PHE A 15 -9.87 -12.10 -9.47
C PHE A 15 -11.11 -11.90 -10.35
N TYR A 16 -12.31 -12.21 -9.84
CA TYR A 16 -13.51 -12.26 -10.68
C TYR A 16 -14.58 -11.23 -10.36
N SER A 17 -14.46 -10.50 -9.24
CA SER A 17 -15.41 -9.44 -8.90
C SER A 17 -15.35 -8.27 -9.90
N ARG A 18 -16.51 -7.78 -10.33
CA ARG A 18 -16.65 -6.64 -11.24
C ARG A 18 -17.19 -5.43 -10.47
N GLU A 19 -16.43 -4.99 -9.48
CA GLU A 19 -16.76 -3.76 -8.76
C GLU A 19 -16.15 -2.56 -9.47
N THR A 20 -17.01 -1.64 -9.89
CA THR A 20 -16.61 -0.37 -10.52
C THR A 20 -16.99 0.77 -9.59
N GLY A 21 -16.00 1.52 -9.10
CA GLY A 21 -16.22 2.67 -8.23
C GLY A 21 -14.97 3.52 -8.05
N GLY A 22 -15.15 4.72 -7.49
CA GLY A 22 -14.01 5.55 -7.09
C GLY A 22 -13.27 4.93 -5.91
N THR A 23 -11.97 5.19 -5.83
CA THR A 23 -11.10 4.61 -4.78
C THR A 23 -11.03 5.51 -3.56
N VAL A 24 -11.28 4.95 -2.38
CA VAL A 24 -11.03 5.58 -1.07
C VAL A 24 -9.99 4.75 -0.34
N VAL A 25 -8.72 5.08 -0.55
CA VAL A 25 -7.58 4.29 -0.07
C VAL A 25 -7.56 4.17 1.47
N SER A 26 -7.94 5.21 2.20
CA SER A 26 -7.94 5.19 3.65
C SER A 26 -8.84 4.11 4.25
N SER A 27 -9.87 3.68 3.52
CA SER A 27 -10.75 2.59 3.96
C SER A 27 -10.00 1.24 3.99
N ALA A 28 -9.17 0.96 2.99
CA ALA A 28 -8.34 -0.24 2.93
C ALA A 28 -7.23 -0.20 3.98
N LEU A 29 -6.59 0.95 4.16
CA LEU A 29 -5.56 1.14 5.19
C LEU A 29 -6.11 0.95 6.60
N ARG A 30 -7.31 1.46 6.86
CA ARG A 30 -8.00 1.24 8.15
C ARG A 30 -8.30 -0.23 8.37
N LEU A 31 -8.88 -0.90 7.37
CA LEU A 31 -9.18 -2.33 7.46
C LEU A 31 -7.91 -3.16 7.71
N MET A 32 -6.80 -2.83 7.04
CA MET A 32 -5.51 -3.48 7.31
C MET A 32 -5.08 -3.30 8.78
N ASN A 33 -5.22 -2.09 9.33
CA ASN A 33 -4.88 -1.83 10.74
C ASN A 33 -5.74 -2.65 11.70
N GLU A 34 -7.06 -2.69 11.47
CA GLU A 34 -8.01 -3.50 12.25
C GLU A 34 -7.63 -4.98 12.21
N ILE A 35 -7.31 -5.52 11.02
CA ILE A 35 -6.86 -6.90 10.85
C ILE A 35 -5.56 -7.19 11.62
N ILE A 36 -4.60 -6.26 11.59
CA ILE A 36 -3.34 -6.40 12.33
C ILE A 36 -3.61 -6.45 13.84
N GLU A 37 -4.41 -5.52 14.36
CA GLU A 37 -4.72 -5.45 15.79
C GLU A 37 -5.47 -6.70 16.29
N GLU A 38 -6.41 -7.21 15.49
CA GLU A 38 -7.26 -8.34 15.90
C GLU A 38 -6.58 -9.71 15.72
N ARG A 39 -5.85 -9.91 14.62
CA ARG A 39 -5.37 -11.25 14.21
C ARG A 39 -3.85 -11.40 14.21
N TYR A 40 -3.11 -10.30 14.05
CA TYR A 40 -1.66 -10.34 13.83
C TYR A 40 -0.91 -9.31 14.70
N PRO A 41 -0.99 -9.41 16.04
CA PRO A 41 -0.35 -8.44 16.91
C PRO A 41 1.16 -8.37 16.63
N ALA A 42 1.69 -7.16 16.44
CA ALA A 42 3.05 -6.92 15.96
C ALA A 42 4.17 -7.41 16.91
N ASN A 43 3.84 -7.73 18.17
CA ASN A 43 4.78 -8.35 19.10
C ASN A 43 4.98 -9.86 18.88
N GLN A 44 4.17 -10.47 18.02
CA GLN A 44 4.20 -11.91 17.71
C GLN A 44 4.46 -12.19 16.23
N TRP A 45 4.21 -11.21 15.35
CA TRP A 45 4.27 -11.39 13.90
C TRP A 45 5.21 -10.38 13.25
N ASN A 46 5.92 -10.82 12.20
CA ASN A 46 6.52 -9.91 11.23
C ASN A 46 5.47 -9.61 10.16
N ILE A 47 5.11 -8.34 10.00
CA ILE A 47 4.05 -7.89 9.10
C ILE A 47 4.67 -7.20 7.89
N TYR A 48 4.21 -7.61 6.72
CA TYR A 48 4.62 -7.08 5.43
C TYR A 48 3.39 -6.62 4.66
N GLY A 49 3.39 -5.36 4.21
CA GLY A 49 2.30 -4.78 3.41
C GLY A 49 2.70 -4.56 1.96
N ALA A 50 1.78 -4.81 1.04
CA ALA A 50 1.94 -4.45 -0.37
C ALA A 50 0.63 -3.87 -0.90
N GLN A 51 0.69 -2.66 -1.44
CA GLN A 51 -0.42 -1.99 -2.09
C GLN A 51 -0.10 -1.81 -3.57
N ALA A 52 -1.01 -2.24 -4.44
CA ALA A 52 -0.95 -1.99 -5.87
C ALA A 52 -2.18 -1.20 -6.31
N SER A 53 -2.00 -0.11 -7.04
CA SER A 53 -3.09 0.79 -7.47
C SER A 53 -2.64 1.63 -8.67
N ASP A 54 -3.58 2.18 -9.44
CA ASP A 54 -3.29 3.14 -10.52
C ASP A 54 -3.09 4.59 -10.01
N GLY A 55 -3.09 4.77 -8.69
CA GLY A 55 -2.83 6.03 -8.01
C GLY A 55 -4.04 6.94 -7.84
N ASP A 56 -5.21 6.55 -8.38
CA ASP A 56 -6.43 7.32 -8.21
C ASP A 56 -6.92 7.24 -6.76
N ASN A 57 -7.23 8.40 -6.17
CA ASN A 57 -7.78 8.49 -4.83
C ASN A 57 -8.59 9.77 -4.66
N TRP A 58 -9.64 9.70 -3.85
CA TRP A 58 -10.45 10.88 -3.55
C TRP A 58 -9.63 11.97 -2.83
N GLN A 59 -9.71 13.22 -3.27
CA GLN A 59 -8.85 14.31 -2.75
C GLN A 59 -8.96 14.51 -1.24
N GLY A 60 -10.17 14.42 -0.67
CA GLY A 60 -10.39 14.54 0.78
C GLY A 60 -9.96 13.31 1.59
N ASP A 61 -9.36 12.31 0.94
CA ASP A 61 -8.87 11.08 1.56
C ASP A 61 -7.36 11.09 1.84
N ILE A 62 -6.61 11.97 1.18
CA ILE A 62 -5.15 12.03 1.23
C ILE A 62 -4.62 12.25 2.67
N GLU A 63 -5.21 13.18 3.41
CA GLU A 63 -4.80 13.46 4.80
C GLU A 63 -5.06 12.25 5.72
N LYS A 64 -6.16 11.52 5.50
CA LYS A 64 -6.47 10.31 6.25
C LYS A 64 -5.47 9.21 5.95
N CYS A 65 -5.11 9.02 4.67
CA CYS A 65 -4.07 8.09 4.26
C CYS A 65 -2.74 8.42 4.95
N HIS A 66 -2.33 9.69 4.95
CA HIS A 66 -1.11 10.12 5.63
C HIS A 66 -1.13 9.73 7.10
N LYS A 67 -2.22 10.04 7.80
CA LYS A 67 -2.36 9.80 9.24
C LYS A 67 -2.33 8.31 9.58
N ILE A 68 -3.10 7.49 8.86
CA ILE A 68 -3.15 6.04 9.10
C ILE A 68 -1.78 5.40 8.80
N MET A 69 -1.16 5.74 7.67
CA MET A 69 0.16 5.21 7.33
C MET A 69 1.21 5.59 8.37
N SER A 70 1.37 6.88 8.66
CA SER A 70 2.46 7.36 9.53
C SER A 70 2.27 7.02 11.01
N GLN A 71 1.03 7.02 11.52
CA GLN A 71 0.77 6.88 12.96
C GLN A 71 0.32 5.49 13.37
N GLN A 72 -0.20 4.68 12.43
CA GLN A 72 -0.82 3.39 12.77
C GLN A 72 -0.09 2.25 12.07
N LEU A 73 0.04 2.27 10.74
CA LEU A 73 0.56 1.12 9.99
C LEU A 73 2.10 1.03 10.00
N LEU A 74 2.80 2.09 9.55
CA LEU A 74 4.25 2.05 9.40
C LEU A 74 5.03 1.76 10.70
N PRO A 75 4.56 2.15 11.90
CA PRO A 75 5.16 1.70 13.17
C PRO A 75 5.00 0.21 13.47
N LEU A 76 4.01 -0.48 12.88
CA LEU A 76 3.68 -1.88 13.18
C LEU A 76 4.31 -2.87 12.18
N VAL A 77 4.61 -2.43 10.97
CA VAL A 77 5.12 -3.28 9.89
C VAL A 77 6.65 -3.25 9.80
N GLN A 78 7.25 -4.38 9.43
CA GLN A 78 8.68 -4.45 9.14
C GLN A 78 9.00 -3.86 7.78
N TYR A 79 8.07 -4.01 6.82
CA TYR A 79 8.22 -3.44 5.49
C TYR A 79 6.86 -3.27 4.81
N PHE A 80 6.65 -2.13 4.18
CA PHE A 80 5.48 -1.86 3.37
C PHE A 80 5.93 -1.31 2.01
N THR A 81 5.31 -1.78 0.93
CA THR A 81 5.53 -1.21 -0.40
C THR A 81 4.26 -0.74 -1.08
N TYR A 82 4.35 0.38 -1.77
CA TYR A 82 3.35 0.85 -2.72
C TYR A 82 3.87 0.71 -4.15
N ILE A 83 3.05 0.12 -5.01
CA ILE A 83 3.34 -0.08 -6.43
C ILE A 83 2.27 0.66 -7.22
N GLU A 84 2.67 1.75 -7.88
CA GLU A 84 1.79 2.46 -8.80
C GLU A 84 1.82 1.75 -10.16
N ILE A 85 0.64 1.36 -10.65
CA ILE A 85 0.49 0.65 -11.91
C ILE A 85 -0.01 1.61 -12.98
N GLY A 86 0.65 1.58 -14.13
CA GLY A 86 0.27 2.36 -15.30
C GLY A 86 1.23 3.54 -15.53
N GLY A 87 1.43 3.86 -16.80
CA GLY A 87 2.31 4.95 -17.25
C GLY A 87 1.62 6.32 -17.25
N ARG A 88 0.71 6.58 -16.31
CA ARG A 88 0.05 7.89 -16.18
C ARG A 88 0.98 8.88 -15.48
N GLU A 89 0.65 10.17 -15.57
CA GLU A 89 1.31 11.18 -14.74
C GLU A 89 1.15 10.87 -13.25
N VAL A 90 2.15 11.25 -12.47
CA VAL A 90 2.22 11.07 -11.02
C VAL A 90 0.98 11.62 -10.32
N GLN A 91 0.27 10.73 -9.62
CA GLN A 91 -0.97 11.06 -8.90
C GLN A 91 -0.72 11.65 -7.51
N SER A 92 -1.79 12.09 -6.84
CA SER A 92 -1.72 12.69 -5.50
C SER A 92 -1.19 11.71 -4.45
N LEU A 93 -1.51 10.43 -4.58
CA LEU A 93 -1.09 9.38 -3.65
C LEU A 93 0.43 9.13 -3.71
N TRP A 94 1.02 9.13 -4.92
CA TRP A 94 2.47 9.04 -5.07
C TRP A 94 3.21 10.15 -4.32
N ARG A 95 2.80 11.42 -4.51
CA ARG A 95 3.45 12.57 -3.84
C ARG A 95 3.36 12.48 -2.32
N LEU A 96 2.21 12.01 -1.80
CA LEU A 96 2.04 11.74 -0.38
C LEU A 96 3.06 10.70 0.09
N TYR A 97 3.17 9.59 -0.65
CA TYR A 97 4.02 8.47 -0.30
C TYR A 97 5.52 8.75 -0.51
N GLU A 98 5.91 9.64 -1.41
CA GLU A 98 7.28 10.17 -1.46
C GLU A 98 7.68 10.85 -0.15
N GLY A 99 6.76 11.59 0.46
CA GLY A 99 6.97 12.17 1.80
C GLY A 99 7.21 11.08 2.84
N LEU A 100 6.29 10.11 2.91
CA LEU A 100 6.41 8.98 3.85
C LEU A 100 7.67 8.16 3.62
N GLN A 101 8.13 7.96 2.39
CA GLN A 101 9.36 7.22 2.11
C GLN A 101 10.59 7.93 2.67
N ARG A 102 10.60 9.27 2.66
CA ARG A 102 11.68 10.05 3.29
C ARG A 102 11.66 9.88 4.80
N ASP A 103 10.47 9.91 5.41
CA ASP A 103 10.31 9.87 6.87
C ASP A 103 10.50 8.45 7.45
N PHE A 104 10.12 7.42 6.69
CA PHE A 104 10.18 6.00 7.07
C PHE A 104 11.20 5.23 6.20
N ASN A 105 12.37 5.83 6.01
CA ASN A 105 13.43 5.24 5.21
C ASN A 105 13.82 3.85 5.74
N GLY A 106 13.69 2.83 4.89
CA GLY A 106 14.03 1.46 5.23
C GLY A 106 12.81 0.54 5.40
N SER A 107 11.72 1.04 5.98
CA SER A 107 10.48 0.28 6.21
C SER A 107 9.38 0.61 5.20
N PHE A 108 9.49 1.70 4.43
CA PHE A 108 8.56 2.00 3.34
C PHE A 108 9.28 2.20 2.01
N ALA A 109 8.67 1.74 0.92
CA ALA A 109 9.19 1.95 -0.43
C ALA A 109 8.08 2.09 -1.47
N ILE A 110 8.28 2.99 -2.42
CA ILE A 110 7.40 3.16 -3.58
C ILE A 110 8.10 2.71 -4.86
N SER A 111 7.34 2.13 -5.79
CA SER A 111 7.82 1.78 -7.13
C SER A 111 6.71 1.95 -8.15
N GLN A 112 7.08 2.05 -9.43
CA GLN A 112 6.14 2.14 -10.54
C GLN A 112 6.33 0.92 -11.45
N VAL A 113 5.21 0.41 -11.98
CA VAL A 113 5.17 -0.64 -12.99
C VAL A 113 4.33 -0.12 -14.16
N THR A 114 4.96 0.01 -15.32
CA THR A 114 4.31 0.50 -16.54
C THR A 114 4.03 -0.62 -17.54
N ASP A 115 4.80 -1.70 -17.49
CA ASP A 115 4.65 -2.90 -18.33
C ASP A 115 4.71 -4.20 -17.51
N ASN A 116 4.03 -5.25 -18.00
CA ASN A 116 3.99 -6.55 -17.32
C ASN A 116 5.36 -7.19 -17.15
N SER A 117 6.31 -6.93 -18.06
CA SER A 117 7.69 -7.41 -17.95
C SER A 117 8.45 -6.81 -16.75
N GLU A 118 7.99 -5.68 -16.22
CA GLU A 118 8.61 -5.00 -15.08
C GLU A 118 8.16 -5.56 -13.72
N ILE A 119 7.04 -6.32 -13.68
CA ILE A 119 6.48 -6.87 -12.44
C ILE A 119 7.55 -7.65 -11.66
N TYR A 120 8.12 -8.70 -12.25
CA TYR A 120 9.09 -9.54 -11.54
C TYR A 120 10.37 -8.78 -11.14
N PRO A 121 11.02 -7.98 -12.01
CA PRO A 121 12.15 -7.14 -11.63
C PRO A 121 11.86 -6.18 -10.47
N VAL A 122 10.69 -5.52 -10.46
CA VAL A 122 10.29 -4.57 -9.41
C VAL A 122 10.13 -5.29 -8.07
N PHE A 123 9.37 -6.38 -8.04
CA PHE A 123 9.21 -7.17 -6.81
C PHE A 123 10.56 -7.70 -6.30
N ARG A 124 11.42 -8.21 -7.20
CA ARG A 124 12.78 -8.66 -6.82
C ARG A 124 13.60 -7.56 -6.17
N LYS A 125 13.52 -6.32 -6.67
CA LYS A 125 14.24 -5.17 -6.11
C LYS A 125 13.67 -4.76 -4.75
N LEU A 126 12.35 -4.68 -4.61
CA LEU A 126 11.67 -4.28 -3.37
C LEU A 126 11.99 -5.24 -2.20
N PHE A 127 12.03 -6.54 -2.48
CA PHE A 127 12.29 -7.58 -1.48
C PHE A 127 13.75 -8.05 -1.46
N GLN A 128 14.65 -7.37 -2.18
CA GLN A 128 16.07 -7.68 -2.13
C GLN A 128 16.59 -7.43 -0.71
N ARG A 129 17.40 -8.36 -0.21
CA ARG A 129 18.10 -8.18 1.05
C ARG A 129 19.01 -6.95 0.94
N LYS A 130 18.68 -5.88 1.68
CA LYS A 130 19.57 -4.75 1.83
C LYS A 130 20.78 -5.22 2.64
N GLU A 131 21.97 -5.10 2.08
CA GLU A 131 23.19 -5.35 2.85
C GLU A 131 23.20 -4.41 4.05
N LYS A 132 23.50 -4.93 5.24
CA LYS A 132 23.72 -4.08 6.40
C LYS A 132 24.99 -3.30 6.11
N THR A 133 24.87 -2.01 5.81
CA THR A 133 26.02 -1.11 5.93
C THR A 133 26.47 -1.17 7.38
N ALA A 134 27.68 -1.69 7.58
CA ALA A 134 28.31 -1.89 8.88
C ALA A 134 28.59 -0.56 9.59
#